data_AF-A0A1M4EJA9-F1
#
_entry.id   AF-A0A1M4EJA9-F1
#
_cell.length_a   1.000
_cell.length_b   1.000
_cell.length_c   1.000
_cell.angle_alpha   90.00
_cell.angle_beta   90.00
_cell.angle_gamma   90.00
#
_symmetry.space_group_name_H-M   'P 1'
#
loop_
_entity.id
_entity.type
_entity.pdbx_description
1 polymer ?
#
loop_
_entity_poly.entity_id
_entity_poly.type
_entity_poly.pdbx_seq_one_letter_code
_entity_poly.pdbx_strand_id
1 'polypeptide(L)'
;MTADDLLIRRAEKSDADEVFALAREFGLTFRPERDAFDAALPALLANDDALLLTAVVGGRVHGYLLGFVHLTLFANGPVAWVEEAMVGSGSRRQGIGRALLEEFERWARSREAGYVAMATRRAPEFYHALGYEASATFFRKVLR
;
A
#
# COMPACT_ATOMS: atom_id res chain seq x y z
N MET A 1 10.36 -10.07 -17.70
CA MET A 1 9.03 -10.29 -17.12
C MET A 1 8.01 -9.88 -18.16
N THR A 2 7.32 -10.86 -18.73
CA THR A 2 6.08 -10.61 -19.46
C THR A 2 5.02 -10.15 -18.43
N ALA A 3 4.09 -9.29 -18.86
CA ALA A 3 3.01 -8.83 -17.99
C ALA A 3 2.11 -9.98 -17.48
N ASP A 4 2.15 -11.13 -18.15
CA ASP A 4 1.30 -12.30 -17.88
C ASP A 4 1.62 -13.06 -16.57
N ASP A 5 2.74 -12.76 -15.89
CA ASP A 5 3.10 -13.42 -14.61
C ASP A 5 2.83 -12.56 -13.36
N LEU A 6 2.34 -11.32 -13.53
CA LEU A 6 2.07 -10.42 -12.40
C LEU A 6 0.66 -10.63 -11.85
N LEU A 7 0.58 -11.18 -10.63
CA LEU A 7 -0.66 -11.32 -9.89
C LEU A 7 -0.74 -10.28 -8.77
N ILE A 8 -1.77 -9.43 -8.80
CA ILE A 8 -2.14 -8.62 -7.63
C ILE A 8 -3.25 -9.34 -6.88
N ARG A 9 -3.03 -9.61 -5.59
CA ARG A 9 -4.02 -10.25 -4.71
C ARG A 9 -3.95 -9.70 -3.30
N ARG A 10 -5.00 -9.97 -2.51
CA ARG A 10 -4.93 -9.81 -1.05
C ARG A 10 -3.78 -10.63 -0.50
N ALA A 11 -3.08 -10.05 0.47
CA ALA A 11 -2.05 -10.76 1.22
C ALA A 11 -2.69 -11.88 2.07
N GLU A 12 -1.93 -12.93 2.28
CA GLU A 12 -2.28 -14.07 3.11
C GLU A 12 -1.21 -14.25 4.20
N LYS A 13 -1.51 -15.08 5.21
CA LYS A 13 -0.57 -15.35 6.31
C LYS A 13 0.78 -15.89 5.83
N SER A 14 0.79 -16.63 4.73
CA SER A 14 2.01 -17.19 4.13
C SER A 14 2.94 -16.12 3.54
N ASP A 15 2.44 -14.91 3.27
CA ASP A 15 3.26 -13.83 2.71
C ASP A 15 4.07 -13.07 3.79
N ALA A 16 3.88 -13.42 5.07
CA ALA A 16 4.40 -12.68 6.22
C ALA A 16 5.91 -12.39 6.11
N ASP A 17 6.72 -13.40 5.78
CA ASP A 17 8.17 -13.26 5.72
C ASP A 17 8.62 -12.29 4.61
N GLU A 18 7.97 -12.37 3.44
CA GLU A 18 8.33 -11.55 2.28
C GLU A 18 7.82 -10.11 2.42
N VAL A 19 6.62 -9.92 2.96
CA VAL A 19 6.10 -8.59 3.30
C VAL A 19 6.95 -7.94 4.38
N PHE A 20 7.36 -8.68 5.42
CA PHE A 20 8.25 -8.17 6.46
C PHE A 20 9.60 -7.74 5.89
N ALA A 21 10.20 -8.54 5.01
CA ALA A 21 11.45 -8.20 4.34
C ALA A 21 11.34 -6.89 3.53
N LEU A 22 10.25 -6.72 2.77
CA LEU A 22 9.98 -5.47 2.03
C LEU A 22 9.74 -4.28 2.97
N ALA A 23 9.00 -4.46 4.06
CA ALA A 23 8.74 -3.40 5.04
C ALA A 23 10.04 -2.92 5.71
N ARG A 24 10.99 -3.84 5.93
CA ARG A 24 12.34 -3.51 6.42
C ARG A 24 13.15 -2.67 5.43
N GLU A 25 12.92 -2.82 4.12
CA GLU A 25 13.54 -1.97 3.09
C GLU A 25 12.92 -0.57 3.01
N PHE A 26 11.65 -0.40 3.42
CA PHE A 26 10.93 0.87 3.32
C PHE A 26 11.64 1.99 4.12
N GLY A 27 12.01 1.68 5.37
CA GLY A 27 13.05 2.34 6.16
C GLY A 27 13.12 3.87 6.09
N LEU A 28 12.04 4.59 6.44
CA LEU A 28 11.99 6.06 6.42
C LEU A 28 12.14 6.73 7.78
N THR A 29 11.66 6.13 8.86
CA THR A 29 11.69 6.72 10.22
C THR A 29 11.61 5.64 11.29
N PHE A 30 10.76 4.65 11.09
CA PHE A 30 10.67 3.47 11.95
C PHE A 30 11.40 2.29 11.30
N ARG A 31 11.78 1.32 12.13
CA ARG A 31 12.34 0.04 11.70
C ARG A 31 11.38 -1.05 12.18
N PRO A 32 10.68 -1.75 11.28
CA PRO A 32 9.80 -2.85 11.68
C PRO A 32 10.55 -3.90 12.51
N GLU A 33 9.91 -4.36 13.58
CA GLU A 33 10.37 -5.46 14.44
C GLU A 33 9.46 -6.67 14.21
N ARG A 34 10.05 -7.87 14.23
CA ARG A 34 9.33 -9.08 13.80
C ARG A 34 8.12 -9.37 14.69
N ASP A 35 8.29 -9.31 16.01
CA ASP A 35 7.21 -9.62 16.96
C ASP A 35 6.02 -8.66 16.81
N ALA A 36 6.30 -7.36 16.65
CA ALA A 36 5.26 -6.36 16.43
C ALA A 36 4.54 -6.56 15.08
N PHE A 37 5.27 -6.93 14.03
CA PHE A 37 4.71 -7.26 12.73
C PHE A 37 3.80 -8.49 12.80
N ASP A 38 4.27 -9.57 13.44
CA ASP A 38 3.50 -10.82 13.58
C ASP A 38 2.24 -10.63 14.43
N ALA A 39 2.26 -9.71 15.39
CA ALA A 39 1.07 -9.33 16.14
C ALA A 39 0.08 -8.50 15.29
N ALA A 40 0.58 -7.61 14.42
CA ALA A 40 -0.25 -6.72 13.62
C ALA A 40 -0.87 -7.38 12.38
N LEU A 41 -0.13 -8.26 11.70
CA LEU A 41 -0.56 -8.84 10.42
C LEU A 41 -1.93 -9.55 10.51
N PRO A 42 -2.22 -10.43 11.48
CA PRO A 42 -3.53 -11.06 11.58
C PRO A 42 -4.67 -10.06 11.79
N ALA A 43 -4.42 -8.96 12.51
CA ALA A 43 -5.40 -7.91 12.71
C ALA A 43 -5.69 -7.13 11.42
N LEU A 44 -4.66 -6.86 10.61
CA LEU A 44 -4.83 -6.26 9.28
C LEU A 44 -5.59 -7.18 8.34
N LEU A 45 -5.28 -8.48 8.33
CA LEU A 45 -5.94 -9.46 7.46
C LEU A 45 -7.43 -9.67 7.81
N ALA A 46 -7.81 -9.46 9.07
CA ALA A 46 -9.19 -9.61 9.55
C ALA A 46 -9.99 -8.30 9.52
N ASN A 47 -9.38 -7.16 9.17
CA ASN A 47 -10.04 -5.87 9.17
C ASN A 47 -10.65 -5.56 7.80
N ASP A 48 -11.98 -5.47 7.73
CA ASP A 48 -12.72 -5.18 6.49
C ASP A 48 -12.46 -3.78 5.91
N ASP A 49 -12.00 -2.85 6.75
CA ASP A 49 -11.63 -1.48 6.36
C ASP A 49 -10.12 -1.35 6.09
N ALA A 50 -9.35 -2.43 6.20
CA ALA A 50 -7.96 -2.50 5.76
C ALA A 50 -7.85 -3.34 4.48
N LEU A 51 -6.91 -2.96 3.63
CA LEU A 51 -6.52 -3.76 2.49
C LEU A 51 -5.00 -3.83 2.40
N LEU A 52 -4.47 -5.04 2.61
CA LEU A 52 -3.08 -5.38 2.33
C LEU A 52 -3.04 -6.17 1.01
N LEU A 53 -2.48 -5.57 -0.02
CA LEU A 53 -2.24 -6.19 -1.33
C LEU A 53 -0.78 -6.62 -1.46
N THR A 54 -0.57 -7.71 -2.17
CA THR A 54 0.75 -8.21 -2.60
C THR A 54 0.80 -8.30 -4.11
N ALA A 55 1.94 -7.92 -4.69
CA ALA A 55 2.26 -8.15 -6.08
C ALA A 55 3.18 -9.37 -6.20
N VAL A 56 2.65 -10.45 -6.77
CA VAL A 56 3.32 -11.75 -6.85
C VAL A 56 3.78 -12.03 -8.28
N VAL A 57 5.03 -12.42 -8.45
CA VAL A 57 5.61 -12.87 -9.73
C VAL A 57 6.41 -14.14 -9.46
N GLY A 58 6.14 -15.21 -10.22
CA GLY A 58 6.84 -16.48 -10.03
C GLY A 58 6.73 -17.05 -8.61
N GLY A 59 5.58 -16.81 -7.95
CA GLY A 59 5.32 -17.24 -6.58
C GLY A 59 5.97 -16.43 -5.46
N ARG A 60 6.65 -15.32 -5.78
CA ARG A 60 7.27 -14.41 -4.78
C ARG A 60 6.62 -13.03 -4.80
N VAL A 61 6.52 -12.42 -3.64
CA VAL A 61 6.08 -11.05 -3.39
C VAL A 61 7.22 -10.09 -3.75
N HIS A 62 6.95 -9.22 -4.72
CA HIS A 62 7.87 -8.19 -5.19
C HIS A 62 7.45 -6.77 -4.77
N GLY A 63 6.26 -6.63 -4.21
CA GLY A 63 5.76 -5.38 -3.67
C GLY A 63 4.50 -5.61 -2.84
N TYR A 64 4.20 -4.65 -1.98
CA TYR A 64 2.95 -4.64 -1.22
C TYR A 64 2.39 -3.23 -1.13
N LEU A 65 1.08 -3.15 -0.88
CA LEU A 65 0.38 -1.91 -0.59
C LEU A 65 -0.54 -2.15 0.61
N LEU A 66 -0.37 -1.36 1.66
CA LEU A 66 -1.28 -1.28 2.79
C LEU A 66 -2.08 0.01 2.70
N GLY A 67 -3.40 -0.10 2.75
CA GLY A 67 -4.25 1.07 2.87
C GLY A 67 -5.54 0.79 3.63
N PHE A 68 -6.27 1.86 3.91
CA PHE A 68 -7.47 1.84 4.74
C PHE A 68 -8.59 2.66 4.12
N VAL A 69 -9.83 2.33 4.45
CA VAL A 69 -10.99 3.19 4.21
C VAL A 69 -11.52 3.68 5.55
N HIS A 70 -11.89 4.96 5.63
CA HIS A 70 -12.50 5.54 6.83
C HIS A 70 -13.45 6.68 6.46
N LEU A 71 -14.40 6.97 7.35
CA LEU A 71 -15.36 8.05 7.17
C LEU A 71 -14.72 9.42 7.42
N THR A 72 -15.16 10.41 6.63
CA THR A 72 -14.84 11.82 6.87
C THR A 72 -16.11 12.66 6.78
N LEU A 73 -16.15 13.72 7.59
CA LEU A 73 -17.21 14.72 7.50
C LEU A 73 -17.02 15.63 6.28
N PHE A 74 -15.77 15.89 5.89
CA PHE A 74 -15.44 16.78 4.79
C PHE A 74 -15.83 16.21 3.42
N ALA A 75 -15.55 14.92 3.18
CA ALA A 75 -15.94 14.26 1.93
C ALA A 75 -17.40 13.77 1.95
N ASN A 76 -18.16 14.06 3.01
CA ASN A 76 -19.52 13.56 3.23
C ASN A 76 -19.63 12.02 3.13
N GLY A 77 -18.59 11.29 3.53
CA GLY A 77 -18.53 9.85 3.28
C GLY A 77 -17.14 9.25 3.44
N PRO A 78 -16.96 7.99 3.02
CA PRO A 78 -15.68 7.29 3.10
C PRO A 78 -14.64 7.91 2.19
N VAL A 79 -13.38 7.81 2.60
CA VAL A 79 -12.18 8.09 1.81
C VAL A 79 -11.19 6.95 1.99
N ALA A 80 -10.32 6.75 1.01
CA ALA A 80 -9.29 5.73 1.06
C ALA A 80 -7.91 6.36 1.25
N TRP A 81 -7.07 5.75 2.07
CA TRP A 81 -5.72 6.19 2.36
C TRP A 81 -4.72 5.07 2.09
N VAL A 82 -3.74 5.30 1.22
CA VAL A 82 -2.59 4.40 1.08
C VAL A 82 -1.58 4.78 2.16
N GLU A 83 -1.45 3.90 3.16
CA GLU A 83 -0.54 4.09 4.29
C GLU A 83 0.89 3.70 3.91
N GLU A 84 1.03 2.57 3.22
CA GLU A 84 2.32 2.06 2.78
C GLU A 84 2.22 1.56 1.33
N ALA A 85 3.21 1.90 0.52
CA ALA A 85 3.36 1.37 -0.84
C ALA A 85 4.84 1.10 -1.10
N MET A 86 5.18 -0.19 -1.24
CA MET A 86 6.56 -0.65 -1.39
C MET A 86 6.70 -1.56 -2.61
N VAL A 87 7.72 -1.28 -3.42
CA VAL A 87 8.18 -2.18 -4.49
C VAL A 87 9.67 -2.44 -4.30
N GLY A 88 10.03 -3.71 -4.15
CA GLY A 88 11.39 -4.17 -3.95
C GLY A 88 12.34 -3.54 -4.96
N SER A 89 13.53 -3.14 -4.52
CA SER A 89 14.47 -2.34 -5.32
C SER A 89 14.79 -2.95 -6.70
N GLY A 90 14.97 -4.27 -6.76
CA GLY A 90 15.24 -5.04 -8.00
C GLY A 90 14.03 -5.20 -8.95
N SER A 91 12.83 -4.80 -8.53
CA SER A 91 11.57 -5.02 -9.27
C SER A 91 10.89 -3.71 -9.68
N ARG A 92 11.57 -2.58 -9.52
CA ARG A 92 11.06 -1.26 -9.90
C ARG A 92 11.02 -1.09 -11.43
N ARG A 93 10.19 -0.14 -11.87
CA ARG A 93 9.97 0.21 -13.30
C ARG A 93 9.41 -0.94 -14.16
N GLN A 94 8.77 -1.92 -13.51
CA GLN A 94 8.17 -3.09 -14.15
C GLN A 94 6.63 -3.10 -14.03
N GLY A 95 6.01 -1.94 -13.81
CA GLY A 95 4.55 -1.80 -13.70
C GLY A 95 3.94 -2.20 -12.35
N ILE A 96 4.67 -2.87 -11.46
CA ILE A 96 4.18 -3.37 -10.16
C ILE A 96 3.48 -2.30 -9.32
N GLY A 97 4.12 -1.14 -9.13
CA GLY A 97 3.53 -0.05 -8.32
C GLY A 97 2.23 0.48 -8.90
N ARG A 98 2.13 0.56 -10.24
CA ARG A 98 0.90 0.96 -10.94
C ARG A 98 -0.20 -0.07 -10.69
N ALA A 99 0.10 -1.36 -10.89
CA ALA A 99 -0.88 -2.42 -10.72
C ALA A 99 -1.41 -2.51 -9.27
N LEU A 100 -0.55 -2.31 -8.27
CA LEU A 100 -0.96 -2.23 -6.86
C LEU A 100 -1.93 -1.08 -6.60
N LEU A 101 -1.62 0.12 -7.10
CA LEU A 101 -2.48 1.30 -6.92
C LEU A 101 -3.81 1.16 -7.65
N GLU A 102 -3.79 0.66 -8.89
CA GLU A 102 -5.02 0.45 -9.66
C GLU A 102 -5.96 -0.56 -8.98
N GLU A 103 -5.42 -1.62 -8.37
CA GLU A 103 -6.23 -2.57 -7.58
C GLU A 103 -6.74 -1.92 -6.28
N PHE A 104 -5.92 -1.14 -5.59
CA PHE A 104 -6.36 -0.40 -4.41
C PHE A 104 -7.48 0.60 -4.74
N GLU A 105 -7.38 1.31 -5.86
CA GLU A 105 -8.40 2.24 -6.35
C GLU A 105 -9.70 1.53 -6.74
N ARG A 106 -9.62 0.33 -7.34
CA ARG A 106 -10.81 -0.51 -7.59
C ARG A 106 -11.50 -0.86 -6.28
N TRP A 107 -10.74 -1.30 -5.29
CA TRP A 107 -11.29 -1.59 -3.97
C TRP A 107 -11.88 -0.33 -3.30
N ALA A 108 -11.18 0.80 -3.32
CA ALA A 108 -11.66 2.06 -2.78
C ALA A 108 -13.00 2.50 -3.41
N ARG A 109 -13.13 2.40 -4.74
CA ARG A 109 -14.39 2.66 -5.45
C ARG A 109 -15.50 1.70 -5.03
N SER A 110 -15.21 0.42 -4.81
CA SER A 110 -16.18 -0.56 -4.29
C SER A 110 -16.65 -0.27 -2.86
N ARG A 111 -15.90 0.57 -2.12
CA ARG A 111 -16.24 1.09 -0.79
C ARG A 111 -16.83 2.49 -0.84
N GLU A 112 -17.21 2.96 -2.04
CA GLU A 112 -17.79 4.29 -2.27
C GLU A 112 -16.89 5.46 -1.84
N ALA A 113 -15.56 5.22 -1.76
CA ALA A 113 -14.63 6.24 -1.30
C ALA A 113 -14.58 7.42 -2.29
N GLY A 114 -14.74 8.64 -1.76
CA GLY A 114 -14.76 9.87 -2.57
C GLY A 114 -13.42 10.21 -3.21
N TYR A 115 -12.30 9.79 -2.60
CA TYR A 115 -10.96 9.91 -3.16
C TYR A 115 -9.98 8.90 -2.52
N VAL A 116 -8.83 8.71 -3.18
CA VAL A 116 -7.64 8.05 -2.63
C VAL A 116 -6.59 9.11 -2.31
N ALA A 117 -5.99 9.04 -1.12
CA ALA A 117 -4.92 9.94 -0.72
C ALA A 117 -3.73 9.17 -0.12
N MET A 118 -2.58 9.81 -0.10
CA MET A 118 -1.38 9.31 0.55
C MET A 118 -0.40 10.43 0.87
N ALA A 119 0.46 10.20 1.85
CA ALA A 119 1.59 11.07 2.14
C ALA A 119 2.87 10.46 1.55
N THR A 120 3.53 11.17 0.63
CA THR A 120 4.80 10.72 0.07
C THR A 120 5.73 11.90 -0.22
N ARG A 121 7.04 11.65 -0.10
CA ARG A 121 8.11 12.58 -0.51
C ARG A 121 8.85 12.09 -1.75
N ARG A 122 8.45 10.94 -2.28
CA ARG A 122 9.17 10.20 -3.33
C ARG A 122 8.28 10.06 -4.55
N ALA A 123 8.92 10.01 -5.72
CA ALA A 123 8.29 9.69 -7.00
C ALA A 123 7.03 10.53 -7.34
N PRO A 124 7.02 11.87 -7.14
CA PRO A 124 5.86 12.69 -7.49
C PRO A 124 5.46 12.53 -8.97
N GLU A 125 6.42 12.37 -9.88
CA GLU A 125 6.15 12.15 -11.31
C GLU A 125 5.43 10.83 -11.57
N PHE A 126 5.69 9.79 -10.77
CA PHE A 126 4.99 8.51 -10.87
C PHE A 126 3.52 8.66 -10.49
N TYR A 127 3.22 9.35 -9.39
CA TYR A 127 1.85 9.58 -8.94
C TYR A 127 1.10 10.52 -9.88
N HIS A 128 1.74 11.59 -10.38
CA HIS A 128 1.16 12.44 -11.41
C HIS A 128 0.82 11.67 -12.68
N ALA A 129 1.68 10.75 -13.12
CA ALA A 129 1.41 9.88 -14.27
C ALA A 129 0.27 8.86 -14.04
N LEU A 130 -0.23 8.73 -12.81
CA LEU A 130 -1.40 7.94 -12.42
C LEU A 130 -2.65 8.81 -12.19
N GLY A 131 -2.56 10.13 -12.38
CA GLY A 131 -3.68 11.06 -12.17
C GLY A 131 -3.83 11.58 -10.74
N TYR A 132 -2.85 11.33 -9.87
CA TYR A 132 -2.82 11.95 -8.54
C TYR A 132 -2.31 13.40 -8.66
N GLU A 133 -2.92 14.28 -7.87
CA GLU A 133 -2.54 15.69 -7.79
C GLU A 133 -2.00 16.02 -6.40
N ALA A 134 -1.05 16.97 -6.34
CA ALA A 134 -0.55 17.46 -5.08
C ALA A 134 -1.61 18.38 -4.44
N SER A 135 -2.28 17.90 -3.38
CA SER A 135 -3.39 18.61 -2.75
C SER A 135 -2.99 19.39 -1.49
N ALA A 136 -1.96 18.96 -0.76
CA ALA A 136 -1.53 19.59 0.49
C ALA A 136 -0.10 19.21 0.90
N THR A 137 0.45 19.99 1.83
CA THR A 137 1.65 19.62 2.60
C THR A 137 1.28 18.69 3.76
N PHE A 138 1.98 17.57 3.90
CA PHE A 138 1.80 16.63 5.01
C PHE A 138 2.65 17.03 6.23
N PHE A 139 2.01 17.22 7.38
CA PHE A 139 2.66 17.48 8.66
C PHE A 139 2.58 16.26 9.56
N ARG A 140 3.68 15.96 10.26
CA ARG A 140 3.72 14.89 11.26
C ARG A 140 4.45 15.34 12.52
N LYS A 141 4.01 14.83 13.67
CA LYS A 141 4.71 14.95 14.96
C LYS A 141 4.91 13.55 15.52
N VAL A 142 6.16 13.17 15.80
CA VAL A 142 6.45 11.89 16.45
C VAL A 142 6.06 12.01 17.92
N LEU A 143 5.18 11.10 18.36
CA LEU A 143 4.76 11.00 19.75
C LEU A 143 5.69 10.02 20.49
N ARG A 144 5.91 10.26 21.78
CA ARG A 144 6.69 9.40 22.68
C ARG A 144 5.75 8.66 23.61
#